data_AF-A0A1F4E2U2-F1
#
_entry.id   AF-A0A1F4E2U2-F1
#
_cell.length_a   1.000
_cell.length_b   1.000
_cell.length_c   1.000
_cell.angle_alpha   90.00
_cell.angle_beta   90.00
_cell.angle_gamma   90.00
#
_symmetry.space_group_name_H-M   'P 1'
#
loop_
_entity.id
_entity.type
_entity.pdbx_description
1 polymer ?
#
loop_
_entity_poly.entity_id
_entity_poly.type
_entity_poly.pdbx_seq_one_letter_code
_entity_poly.pdbx_strand_id
1 'polypeptide(L)'
;MTEDEATTPERAFGEESRRQLLTEYFLPFETVAPEDAWKHAYRLLLWIDRTTGLAHCYESDKSQPGRPWYARSLAFHDWLSKELEADAGKLNEKLDWLFIRGFERLARTLVSQNARRAVIAEQQRAKYAGFPRPGQDREFELLILEELKAWISKVPPPDVMLQLTQRARAYFSQENKRKNLLGEGFEDVLAFLLERLPGAAKLKIKARPLLHELPGFRSPPKREKPRTVDLAILGPGKRRTLLTVKWSIRADREEQFGVDFDAYARLDEAGEDFHYVLVTNEFDAARLAAACERRRQNAKLFTAVVHVNPQGPLAAYGTEGRGSALNLPKHVKSGRLMSLEAWLRTLVKA
;
A
#
# COMPACT_ATOMS: atom_id res chain seq x y z
N MET A 1 0.22 -10.09 -32.39
CA MET A 1 0.93 -10.37 -31.14
C MET A 1 2.41 -10.22 -31.43
N THR A 2 2.96 -9.04 -31.17
CA THR A 2 4.38 -8.76 -31.38
C THR A 2 5.09 -8.84 -30.03
N GLU A 3 6.01 -9.79 -29.93
CA GLU A 3 7.01 -9.90 -28.86
C GLU A 3 7.94 -8.68 -28.89
N ASP A 4 7.57 -7.55 -28.25
CA ASP A 4 8.56 -6.58 -27.72
C ASP A 4 7.94 -5.42 -26.92
N GLU A 5 6.89 -5.65 -26.12
CA GLU A 5 6.62 -4.74 -24.99
C GLU A 5 7.54 -5.11 -23.82
N ALA A 6 8.85 -4.93 -24.03
CA ALA A 6 9.83 -4.99 -22.98
C ALA A 6 9.46 -3.94 -21.92
N THR A 7 8.99 -4.41 -20.76
CA THR A 7 8.71 -3.61 -19.56
C THR A 7 9.79 -2.54 -19.37
N THR A 8 9.47 -1.27 -19.57
CA THR A 8 10.36 -0.16 -19.22
C THR A 8 10.55 -0.14 -17.70
N PRO A 9 11.69 0.33 -17.16
CA PRO A 9 11.94 0.40 -15.71
C PRO A 9 10.87 1.21 -14.96
N GLU A 10 10.28 2.19 -15.63
CA GLU A 10 9.17 3.00 -15.12
C GLU A 10 7.88 2.19 -14.88
N ARG A 11 7.69 1.08 -15.59
CA ARG A 11 6.48 0.23 -15.51
C ARG A 11 6.58 -0.91 -14.50
N ALA A 12 7.74 -1.14 -13.88
CA ALA A 12 7.92 -2.26 -12.95
C ALA A 12 6.97 -2.22 -11.74
N PHE A 13 6.53 -1.03 -11.35
CA PHE A 13 5.50 -0.81 -10.32
C PHE A 13 4.19 -0.22 -10.90
N GLY A 14 4.04 -0.21 -12.22
CA GLY A 14 2.83 0.22 -12.91
C GLY A 14 1.70 -0.79 -12.77
N GLU A 15 0.48 -0.36 -13.10
CA GLU A 15 -0.76 -1.14 -12.94
C GLU A 15 -0.67 -2.57 -13.49
N GLU A 16 -0.20 -2.73 -14.73
CA GLU A 16 -0.08 -4.04 -15.35
C GLU A 16 0.87 -4.97 -14.60
N SER A 17 2.05 -4.47 -14.22
CA SER A 17 3.03 -5.24 -13.45
C SER A 17 2.49 -5.64 -12.08
N ARG A 18 1.80 -4.71 -11.38
CA ARG A 18 1.14 -5.00 -10.11
C ARG A 18 0.06 -6.06 -10.28
N ARG A 19 -0.77 -5.97 -11.33
CA ARG A 19 -1.80 -6.96 -11.62
C ARG A 19 -1.22 -8.35 -11.87
N GLN A 20 -0.12 -8.45 -12.63
CA GLN A 20 0.58 -9.72 -12.85
C GLN A 20 1.14 -10.30 -11.54
N LEU A 21 1.77 -9.46 -10.72
CA LEU A 21 2.30 -9.86 -9.41
C LEU A 21 1.20 -10.32 -8.45
N LEU A 22 0.06 -9.63 -8.42
CA LEU A 22 -1.09 -10.04 -7.61
C LEU A 22 -1.69 -11.35 -8.11
N THR A 23 -1.79 -11.56 -9.43
CA THR A 23 -2.19 -12.85 -9.99
C THR A 23 -1.23 -13.97 -9.57
N GLU A 24 0.08 -13.74 -9.62
CA GLU A 24 1.10 -14.69 -9.17
C GLU A 24 0.94 -15.01 -7.67
N TYR A 25 0.79 -13.98 -6.83
CA TYR A 25 0.61 -14.16 -5.39
C TYR A 25 -0.68 -14.90 -5.04
N PHE A 26 -1.78 -14.60 -5.74
CA PHE A 26 -3.08 -15.20 -5.49
C PHE A 26 -3.32 -16.52 -6.24
N LEU A 27 -2.40 -16.96 -7.10
CA LEU A 27 -2.51 -18.22 -7.85
C LEU A 27 -2.80 -19.45 -6.95
N PRO A 28 -2.16 -19.63 -5.78
CA PRO A 28 -2.47 -20.77 -4.91
C PRO A 28 -3.74 -20.57 -4.06
N PHE A 29 -4.43 -19.43 -4.18
CA PHE A 29 -5.61 -19.09 -3.39
C PHE A 29 -6.84 -18.94 -4.31
N GLU A 30 -7.55 -20.04 -4.56
CA GLU A 30 -8.78 -20.04 -5.37
C GLU A 30 -9.86 -19.12 -4.78
N THR A 31 -10.04 -19.20 -3.46
CA THR A 31 -10.92 -18.31 -2.69
C THR A 31 -10.18 -17.77 -1.48
N VAL A 32 -10.46 -16.52 -1.11
CA VAL A 32 -9.92 -15.89 0.10
C VAL A 32 -11.00 -15.82 1.17
N ALA A 33 -10.74 -16.46 2.32
CA ALA A 33 -11.62 -16.37 3.47
C ALA A 33 -11.59 -14.93 4.06
N PRO A 34 -12.73 -14.33 4.42
CA PRO A 34 -12.77 -12.98 4.99
C PRO A 34 -11.83 -12.77 6.19
N GLU A 35 -11.67 -13.79 7.04
CA GLU A 35 -10.80 -13.81 8.21
C GLU A 35 -9.30 -13.68 7.87
N ASP A 36 -8.88 -14.13 6.69
CA ASP A 36 -7.48 -14.09 6.25
C ASP A 36 -7.17 -12.88 5.34
N ALA A 37 -8.20 -12.16 4.88
CA ALA A 37 -8.04 -11.06 3.92
C ALA A 37 -7.05 -9.98 4.41
N TRP A 38 -7.08 -9.67 5.71
CA TRP A 38 -6.18 -8.68 6.30
C TRP A 38 -4.72 -9.17 6.33
N LYS A 39 -4.50 -10.48 6.53
CA LYS A 39 -3.16 -11.08 6.50
C LYS A 39 -2.55 -10.94 5.11
N HIS A 40 -3.34 -11.17 4.06
CA HIS A 40 -2.87 -10.97 2.69
C HIS A 40 -2.51 -9.51 2.42
N ALA A 41 -3.34 -8.55 2.87
CA ALA A 41 -3.02 -7.12 2.74
C ALA A 41 -1.69 -6.76 3.41
N TYR A 42 -1.43 -7.27 4.62
CA TYR A 42 -0.16 -7.04 5.31
C TYR A 42 1.02 -7.73 4.63
N ARG A 43 0.90 -9.01 4.26
CA ARG A 43 1.96 -9.74 3.53
C ARG A 43 2.38 -9.04 2.24
N LEU A 44 1.42 -8.43 1.54
CA LEU A 44 1.68 -7.75 0.27
C LEU A 44 2.27 -6.35 0.43
N LEU A 45 1.79 -5.56 1.40
CA LEU A 45 2.00 -4.09 1.42
C LEU A 45 2.68 -3.57 2.69
N LEU A 46 2.50 -4.23 3.83
CA LEU A 46 3.16 -3.81 5.07
C LEU A 46 4.65 -4.11 4.96
N TRP A 47 5.50 -3.33 5.62
CA TRP A 47 6.94 -3.49 5.54
C TRP A 47 7.62 -3.29 6.88
N ILE A 48 8.88 -3.72 6.95
CA ILE A 48 9.77 -3.41 8.07
C ILE A 48 10.43 -2.06 7.80
N ASP A 49 10.19 -1.11 8.69
CA ASP A 49 10.92 0.14 8.74
C ASP A 49 12.40 -0.16 9.02
N ARG A 50 13.25 0.25 8.08
CA ARG A 50 14.68 -0.07 8.11
C ARG A 50 15.44 0.69 9.18
N THR A 51 14.90 1.83 9.63
CA THR A 51 15.53 2.66 10.66
C THR A 51 15.33 2.08 12.05
N THR A 52 14.18 1.47 12.31
CA THR A 52 13.84 0.86 13.60
C THR A 52 14.01 -0.65 13.62
N GLY A 53 14.00 -1.30 12.45
CA GLY A 53 13.93 -2.76 12.33
C GLY A 53 12.55 -3.34 12.64
N LEU A 54 11.52 -2.51 12.80
CA LEU A 54 10.18 -2.91 13.24
C LEU A 54 9.15 -2.80 12.12
N ALA A 55 7.98 -3.42 12.31
CA ALA A 55 6.90 -3.30 11.35
C ALA A 55 6.41 -1.84 11.31
N HIS A 56 6.33 -1.25 10.12
CA HIS A 56 5.99 0.15 9.98
C HIS A 56 4.52 0.39 10.30
N CYS A 57 4.24 1.05 11.43
CA CYS A 57 2.91 1.51 11.78
C CYS A 57 2.74 3.03 11.76
N TYR A 58 3.83 3.81 11.83
CA TYR A 58 3.75 5.28 11.89
C TYR A 58 5.00 5.93 11.28
N GLU A 59 4.99 7.27 11.20
CA GLU A 59 6.12 8.08 10.68
C GLU A 59 7.45 7.65 11.33
N SER A 60 8.42 7.28 10.50
CA SER A 60 9.69 6.66 10.92
C SER A 60 10.46 7.52 11.93
N ASP A 61 10.51 8.84 11.73
CA ASP A 61 11.22 9.78 12.61
C ASP A 61 10.57 9.86 14.01
N LYS A 62 9.26 9.64 14.09
CA LYS A 62 8.50 9.58 15.36
C LYS A 62 8.64 8.24 16.06
N SER A 63 9.01 7.19 15.32
CA SER A 63 9.08 5.83 15.81
C SER A 63 10.49 5.40 16.24
N GLN A 64 11.48 6.30 16.24
CA GLN A 64 12.85 6.01 16.68
C GLN A 64 12.95 5.75 18.19
N PRO A 65 13.94 4.96 18.67
CA PRO A 65 14.23 4.80 20.09
C PRO A 65 14.25 6.14 20.85
N GLY A 66 13.62 6.16 22.03
CA GLY A 66 13.45 7.38 22.84
C GLY A 66 12.30 8.29 22.41
N ARG A 67 11.62 8.01 21.29
CA ARG A 67 10.40 8.72 20.88
C ARG A 67 9.12 8.02 21.37
N PRO A 68 8.00 8.76 21.52
CA PRO A 68 6.76 8.19 22.05
C PRO A 68 6.17 7.01 21.25
N TRP A 69 6.44 6.93 19.94
CA TRP A 69 5.89 5.86 19.09
C TRP A 69 6.76 4.61 19.03
N TYR A 70 7.98 4.61 19.58
CA TYR A 70 8.85 3.43 19.51
C TYR A 70 8.26 2.23 20.29
N ALA A 71 7.82 2.46 21.53
CA ALA A 71 7.18 1.42 22.33
C ALA A 71 5.91 0.86 21.66
N ARG A 72 5.15 1.72 20.98
CA ARG A 72 3.95 1.32 20.22
C ARG A 72 4.31 0.47 19.00
N SER A 73 5.39 0.83 18.32
CA SER A 73 5.93 0.08 17.18
C SER A 73 6.41 -1.31 17.60
N LEU A 74 7.05 -1.41 18.78
CA LEU A 74 7.44 -2.69 19.38
C LEU A 74 6.21 -3.56 19.68
N ALA A 75 5.20 -2.99 20.36
CA ALA A 75 3.98 -3.72 20.70
C ALA A 75 3.22 -4.20 19.46
N PHE A 76 3.11 -3.35 18.43
CA PHE A 76 2.52 -3.75 17.16
C PHE A 76 3.32 -4.86 16.46
N HIS A 77 4.64 -4.74 16.42
CA HIS A 77 5.50 -5.73 15.79
C HIS A 77 5.43 -7.09 16.49
N ASP A 78 5.44 -7.11 17.83
CA ASP A 78 5.25 -8.32 18.63
C ASP A 78 3.88 -8.97 18.33
N TRP A 79 2.79 -8.20 18.39
CA TRP A 79 1.46 -8.68 18.04
C TRP A 79 1.42 -9.27 16.63
N LEU A 80 1.95 -8.54 15.64
CA LEU A 80 1.91 -8.96 14.25
C LEU A 80 2.72 -10.24 14.01
N SER A 81 3.88 -10.39 14.66
CA SER A 81 4.71 -11.58 14.54
C SER A 81 3.96 -12.83 15.05
N LYS A 82 3.23 -12.71 16.16
CA LYS A 82 2.37 -13.78 16.70
C LYS A 82 1.23 -14.13 15.74
N GLU A 83 0.50 -13.14 15.24
CA GLU A 83 -0.64 -13.38 14.35
C GLU A 83 -0.25 -13.94 12.98
N LEU A 84 0.97 -13.66 12.51
CA LEU A 84 1.52 -14.22 11.27
C LEU A 84 2.37 -15.46 11.50
N GLU A 85 2.40 -15.98 12.74
CA GLU A 85 3.17 -17.17 13.14
C GLU A 85 4.63 -17.09 12.67
N ALA A 86 5.24 -15.93 12.86
CA ALA A 86 6.61 -15.65 12.49
C ALA A 86 7.44 -15.29 13.72
N ASP A 87 8.72 -15.66 13.71
CA ASP A 87 9.69 -15.09 14.63
C ASP A 87 9.76 -13.57 14.39
N ALA A 88 9.74 -12.76 15.46
CA ALA A 88 9.83 -11.31 15.37
C ALA A 88 11.04 -10.86 14.52
N GLY A 89 12.20 -11.51 14.69
CA GLY A 89 13.41 -11.23 13.92
C GLY A 89 13.35 -11.64 12.45
N LYS A 90 12.35 -12.42 12.04
CA LYS A 90 12.14 -12.92 10.66
C LYS A 90 10.86 -12.41 10.01
N LEU A 91 10.17 -11.48 10.65
CA LEU A 91 8.90 -10.96 10.14
C LEU A 91 9.04 -10.31 8.75
N ASN A 92 10.21 -9.76 8.43
CA ASN A 92 10.54 -9.23 7.10
C ASN A 92 10.40 -10.26 5.96
N GLU A 93 10.54 -11.55 6.24
CA GLU A 93 10.41 -12.62 5.23
C GLU A 93 8.95 -12.85 4.81
N LYS A 94 8.00 -12.41 5.64
CA LYS A 94 6.55 -12.60 5.42
C LYS A 94 5.86 -11.37 4.86
N LEU A 95 6.54 -10.23 4.84
CA LEU A 95 5.97 -8.91 4.52
C LEU A 95 6.55 -8.35 3.22
N ASP A 96 5.97 -7.24 2.75
CA ASP A 96 6.48 -6.42 1.65
C ASP A 96 6.62 -7.16 0.31
N TRP A 97 5.86 -8.24 0.12
CA TRP A 97 6.02 -9.16 -1.01
C TRP A 97 5.90 -8.43 -2.36
N LEU A 98 4.93 -7.52 -2.49
CA LEU A 98 4.68 -6.81 -3.75
C LEU A 98 5.85 -5.89 -4.12
N PHE A 99 6.43 -5.20 -3.13
CA PHE A 99 7.60 -4.37 -3.35
C PHE A 99 8.84 -5.20 -3.68
N ILE A 100 9.09 -6.28 -2.93
CA ILE A 100 10.25 -7.16 -3.14
C ILE A 100 10.21 -7.74 -4.55
N ARG A 101 9.08 -8.33 -4.96
CA ARG A 101 8.95 -8.92 -6.31
C ARG A 101 8.96 -7.88 -7.42
N GLY A 102 8.33 -6.73 -7.22
CA GLY A 102 8.40 -5.62 -8.17
C GLY A 102 9.83 -5.11 -8.35
N PHE A 103 10.59 -5.03 -7.26
CA PHE A 103 12.00 -4.65 -7.29
C PHE A 103 12.88 -5.71 -7.98
N GLU A 104 12.65 -7.00 -7.73
CA GLU A 104 13.35 -8.08 -8.44
C GLU A 104 13.12 -8.02 -9.95
N ARG A 105 11.87 -7.77 -10.39
CA ARG A 105 11.54 -7.58 -11.81
C ARG A 105 12.25 -6.35 -12.38
N LEU A 106 12.20 -5.22 -11.66
CA LEU A 106 12.91 -3.99 -12.04
C LEU A 106 14.42 -4.24 -12.21
N ALA A 107 15.05 -4.91 -11.24
CA ALA A 107 16.48 -5.19 -11.25
C ALA A 107 16.88 -6.04 -12.46
N ARG A 108 16.12 -7.11 -12.77
CA ARG A 108 16.35 -7.96 -13.95
C ARG A 108 16.23 -7.16 -15.26
N THR A 109 15.21 -6.31 -15.36
CA THR A 109 15.01 -5.45 -16.52
C THR A 109 16.12 -4.43 -16.69
N LEU A 110 16.57 -3.79 -15.60
CA LEU A 110 17.66 -2.82 -15.63
C LEU A 110 18.99 -3.46 -16.06
N VAL A 111 19.30 -4.68 -15.60
CA VAL A 111 20.50 -5.42 -16.04
C VAL A 111 20.46 -5.67 -17.55
N SER A 112 19.34 -6.20 -18.06
CA SER A 112 19.17 -6.48 -19.50
C SER A 112 19.20 -5.22 -20.37
N GLN A 113 18.58 -4.13 -19.90
CA GLN A 113 18.59 -2.85 -20.62
C GLN A 113 19.95 -2.15 -20.58
N ASN A 114 20.65 -2.20 -19.45
CA ASN A 114 22.00 -1.66 -19.35
C ASN A 114 22.97 -2.43 -20.25
N ALA A 115 22.83 -3.75 -20.40
CA ALA A 115 23.61 -4.51 -21.36
C ALA A 115 23.35 -4.06 -22.81
N ARG A 116 22.08 -3.89 -23.21
CA ARG A 116 21.71 -3.39 -24.55
C ARG A 116 22.19 -1.95 -24.78
N ARG A 117 22.00 -1.07 -23.80
CA ARG A 117 22.45 0.34 -23.85
C ARG A 117 23.97 0.47 -23.83
N ALA A 118 24.67 -0.40 -23.13
CA ALA A 118 26.13 -0.42 -23.12
C ALA A 118 26.71 -0.75 -24.50
N VAL A 119 26.09 -1.68 -25.24
CA VAL A 119 26.48 -1.98 -26.64
C VAL A 119 26.28 -0.77 -27.54
N ILE A 120 25.11 -0.13 -27.47
CA ILE A 120 24.82 1.09 -28.26
C ILE A 120 25.75 2.24 -27.85
N ALA A 121 25.98 2.42 -26.55
CA ALA A 121 26.87 3.45 -26.03
C ALA A 121 28.31 3.19 -26.49
N GLU A 122 28.80 1.96 -26.46
CA GLU A 122 30.15 1.63 -26.93
C GLU A 122 30.31 1.94 -28.43
N GLN A 123 29.31 1.59 -29.26
CA GLN A 123 29.29 1.93 -30.68
C GLN A 123 29.30 3.45 -30.93
N GLN A 124 28.51 4.21 -30.17
CA GLN A 124 28.46 5.67 -30.27
C GLN A 124 29.74 6.33 -29.73
N ARG A 125 30.36 5.73 -28.72
CA ARG A 125 31.58 6.22 -28.06
C ARG A 125 32.86 5.85 -28.77
N ALA A 126 32.83 4.91 -29.72
CA ALA A 126 34.01 4.49 -30.49
C ALA A 126 34.79 5.66 -31.14
N LYS A 127 34.13 6.82 -31.34
CA LYS A 127 34.73 8.06 -31.90
C LYS A 127 35.31 9.02 -30.85
N TYR A 128 35.16 8.75 -29.55
CA TYR A 128 35.51 9.68 -28.47
C TYR A 128 36.37 8.98 -27.40
N ALA A 129 37.57 9.50 -27.12
CA ALA A 129 38.46 8.97 -26.09
C ALA A 129 38.29 9.69 -24.74
N GLY A 130 38.43 8.94 -23.63
CA GLY A 130 38.54 9.52 -22.27
C GLY A 130 37.22 9.88 -21.57
N PHE A 131 36.05 9.59 -22.15
CA PHE A 131 34.76 9.87 -21.52
C PHE A 131 34.43 8.83 -20.42
N PRO A 132 33.71 9.19 -19.33
CA PRO A 132 33.26 8.24 -18.30
C PRO A 132 32.21 7.28 -18.86
N ARG A 133 32.25 5.99 -18.49
CA ARG A 133 31.30 4.98 -18.99
C ARG A 133 29.90 5.21 -18.40
N PRO A 134 28.80 4.99 -19.15
CA PRO A 134 27.46 5.04 -18.60
C PRO A 134 27.32 4.04 -17.44
N GLY A 135 26.83 4.50 -16.28
CA GLY A 135 26.71 3.68 -15.06
C GLY A 135 27.95 3.70 -14.15
N GLN A 136 29.02 4.41 -14.51
CA GLN A 136 30.07 4.77 -13.55
C GLN A 136 29.52 5.84 -12.60
N ASP A 137 28.98 5.39 -11.48
CA ASP A 137 28.74 6.23 -10.33
C ASP A 137 29.94 6.09 -9.40
N ARG A 138 30.91 6.99 -9.56
CA ARG A 138 32.15 6.95 -8.79
C ARG A 138 31.90 7.11 -7.30
N GLU A 139 30.84 7.80 -6.88
CA GLU A 139 30.50 7.94 -5.46
C GLU A 139 29.92 6.64 -4.91
N PHE A 140 29.05 5.97 -5.66
CA PHE A 140 28.52 4.66 -5.28
C PHE A 140 29.57 3.55 -5.34
N GLU A 141 30.43 3.56 -6.36
CA GLU A 141 31.60 2.67 -6.46
C GLU A 141 32.55 2.89 -5.29
N LEU A 142 32.85 4.14 -4.92
CA LEU A 142 33.66 4.46 -3.73
C LEU A 142 32.97 4.00 -2.44
N LEU A 143 31.65 4.10 -2.34
CA LEU A 143 30.88 3.64 -1.19
C LEU A 143 30.93 2.11 -1.04
N ILE A 144 30.77 1.36 -2.14
CA ILE A 144 30.94 -0.11 -2.16
C ILE A 144 32.38 -0.48 -1.83
N LEU A 145 33.36 0.20 -2.45
CA LEU A 145 34.78 -0.09 -2.27
C LEU A 145 35.27 0.26 -0.86
N GLU A 146 34.78 1.33 -0.24
CA GLU A 146 35.09 1.73 1.14
C GLU A 146 34.65 0.66 2.14
N GLU A 147 33.42 0.17 2.02
CA GLU A 147 32.86 -0.85 2.91
C GLU A 147 33.48 -2.24 2.70
N LEU A 148 33.70 -2.62 1.43
CA LEU A 148 34.29 -3.92 1.11
C LEU A 148 35.82 -3.92 1.24
N LYS A 149 36.47 -2.76 1.41
CA LYS A 149 37.94 -2.62 1.40
C LYS A 149 38.65 -3.58 2.35
N ALA A 150 38.11 -3.72 3.57
CA ALA A 150 38.66 -4.58 4.61
C ALA A 150 38.35 -6.08 4.38
N TRP A 151 37.46 -6.39 3.44
CA TRP A 151 36.87 -7.71 3.23
C TRP A 151 37.07 -8.23 1.80
N ILE A 152 37.88 -7.57 0.96
CA ILE A 152 38.18 -8.05 -0.41
C ILE A 152 38.68 -9.50 -0.44
N SER A 153 39.31 -9.97 0.64
CA SER A 153 39.87 -11.32 0.77
C SER A 153 39.12 -12.22 1.77
N LYS A 154 37.99 -11.77 2.34
CA LYS A 154 37.25 -12.47 3.39
C LYS A 154 35.74 -12.25 3.24
N VAL A 155 34.91 -13.22 3.61
CA VAL A 155 33.46 -12.98 3.66
C VAL A 155 33.19 -11.88 4.71
N PRO A 156 32.49 -10.79 4.37
CA PRO A 156 32.16 -9.74 5.33
C PRO A 156 31.29 -10.30 6.46
N PRO A 157 31.52 -9.86 7.71
CA PRO A 157 30.63 -10.15 8.82
C PRO A 157 29.18 -9.71 8.54
N PRO A 158 28.15 -10.39 9.11
CA PRO A 158 26.75 -10.08 8.85
C PRO A 158 26.34 -8.62 9.11
N ASP A 159 26.96 -7.98 10.11
CA ASP A 159 26.76 -6.59 10.49
C ASP A 159 27.33 -5.60 9.46
N VAL A 160 28.52 -5.87 8.92
CA VAL A 160 29.08 -5.09 7.80
C VAL A 160 28.20 -5.26 6.56
N MET A 161 27.72 -6.47 6.33
CA MET A 161 26.87 -6.76 5.18
C MET A 161 25.49 -6.08 5.31
N LEU A 162 24.98 -5.98 6.53
CA LEU A 162 23.80 -5.21 6.88
C LEU A 162 24.01 -3.71 6.62
N GLN A 163 25.15 -3.14 7.02
CA GLN A 163 25.46 -1.71 6.81
C GLN A 163 25.56 -1.34 5.32
N LEU A 164 26.29 -2.12 4.51
CA LEU A 164 26.37 -1.86 3.06
C LEU A 164 24.99 -2.00 2.40
N THR A 165 24.22 -3.00 2.82
CA THR A 165 22.84 -3.18 2.35
C THR A 165 21.96 -1.98 2.73
N GLN A 166 22.09 -1.46 3.96
CA GLN A 166 21.36 -0.28 4.42
C GLN A 166 21.74 0.97 3.63
N ARG A 167 23.04 1.22 3.36
CA ARG A 167 23.50 2.38 2.58
C ARG A 167 23.10 2.30 1.11
N ALA A 168 23.28 1.15 0.46
CA ALA A 168 22.82 0.94 -0.91
C ALA A 168 21.31 1.12 -1.02
N ARG A 169 20.56 0.60 -0.04
CA ARG A 169 19.12 0.78 0.04
C ARG A 169 18.70 2.21 0.36
N ALA A 170 19.45 2.95 1.18
CA ALA A 170 19.21 4.37 1.45
C ALA A 170 19.31 5.17 0.15
N TYR A 171 20.36 4.89 -0.63
CA TYR A 171 20.59 5.43 -1.97
C TYR A 171 19.41 5.13 -2.93
N PHE A 172 18.92 3.89 -2.98
CA PHE A 172 17.74 3.52 -3.80
C PHE A 172 16.39 3.97 -3.21
N SER A 173 16.28 4.17 -1.89
CA SER A 173 15.04 4.56 -1.21
C SER A 173 14.70 6.04 -1.31
N GLN A 174 15.61 6.86 -1.84
CA GLN A 174 15.27 8.22 -2.27
C GLN A 174 14.29 8.24 -3.46
N GLU A 175 14.05 7.09 -4.12
CA GLU A 175 13.05 6.99 -5.18
C GLU A 175 11.63 6.72 -4.66
N ASN A 176 10.69 7.59 -5.08
CA ASN A 176 9.25 7.62 -4.77
C ASN A 176 8.43 6.33 -5.06
N LYS A 177 9.05 5.19 -5.38
CA LYS A 177 8.40 3.96 -5.88
C LYS A 177 7.51 3.26 -4.85
N ARG A 178 7.88 3.28 -3.56
CA ARG A 178 7.05 2.71 -2.47
C ARG A 178 5.75 3.50 -2.25
N LYS A 179 5.77 4.83 -2.51
CA LYS A 179 4.57 5.67 -2.38
C LYS A 179 3.49 5.26 -3.39
N ASN A 180 3.89 4.87 -4.60
CA ASN A 180 2.96 4.41 -5.65
C ASN A 180 2.31 3.06 -5.28
N LEU A 181 3.06 2.15 -4.64
CA LEU A 181 2.51 0.88 -4.17
C LEU A 181 1.52 1.03 -3.01
N LEU A 182 1.76 1.96 -2.07
CA LEU A 182 0.84 2.18 -0.96
C LEU A 182 -0.41 2.97 -1.35
N GLY A 183 -0.37 3.70 -2.47
CA GLY A 183 -1.54 4.30 -3.09
C GLY A 183 -2.30 3.26 -3.92
N GLU A 184 -2.07 3.27 -5.23
CA GLU A 184 -2.78 2.41 -6.19
C GLU A 184 -2.62 0.92 -5.92
N GLY A 185 -1.45 0.49 -5.41
CA GLY A 185 -1.25 -0.92 -5.08
C GLY A 185 -2.15 -1.39 -3.93
N PHE A 186 -2.55 -0.52 -3.01
CA PHE A 186 -3.53 -0.88 -1.98
C PHE A 186 -4.93 -1.06 -2.56
N GLU A 187 -5.33 -0.21 -3.50
CA GLU A 187 -6.58 -0.36 -4.26
C GLU A 187 -6.60 -1.68 -5.02
N ASP A 188 -5.50 -2.02 -5.71
CA ASP A 188 -5.36 -3.26 -6.48
C ASP A 188 -5.45 -4.51 -5.59
N VAL A 189 -4.79 -4.47 -4.42
CA VAL A 189 -4.88 -5.56 -3.43
C VAL A 189 -6.32 -5.75 -2.96
N LEU A 190 -7.03 -4.68 -2.62
CA LEU A 190 -8.43 -4.78 -2.19
C LEU A 190 -9.34 -5.31 -3.31
N ALA A 191 -9.14 -4.87 -4.56
CA ALA A 191 -9.88 -5.39 -5.70
C ALA A 191 -9.69 -6.90 -5.85
N PHE A 192 -8.44 -7.38 -5.82
CA PHE A 192 -8.12 -8.80 -5.92
C PHE A 192 -8.69 -9.64 -4.77
N LEU A 193 -8.70 -9.09 -3.56
CA LEU A 193 -9.32 -9.73 -2.40
C LEU A 193 -10.83 -9.85 -2.58
N LEU A 194 -11.50 -8.76 -2.97
CA LEU A 194 -12.95 -8.72 -3.16
C LEU A 194 -13.41 -9.68 -4.26
N GLU A 195 -12.68 -9.76 -5.37
CA GLU A 195 -12.97 -10.68 -6.48
C GLU A 195 -12.85 -12.15 -6.10
N ARG A 196 -12.11 -12.47 -5.03
CA ARG A 196 -11.87 -13.84 -4.55
C ARG A 196 -12.67 -14.22 -3.31
N LEU A 197 -13.58 -13.36 -2.86
CA LEU A 197 -14.45 -13.71 -1.75
C LEU A 197 -15.43 -14.80 -2.13
N PRO A 198 -15.82 -15.68 -1.18
CA PRO A 198 -17.01 -16.50 -1.35
C PRO A 198 -18.20 -15.60 -1.71
N GLY A 199 -18.90 -15.91 -2.81
CA GLY A 199 -20.02 -15.09 -3.28
C GLY A 199 -19.65 -13.83 -4.08
N ALA A 200 -18.37 -13.60 -4.38
CA ALA A 200 -17.92 -12.47 -5.21
C ALA A 200 -18.58 -12.43 -6.61
N ALA A 201 -19.05 -13.57 -7.12
CA ALA A 201 -19.77 -13.65 -8.39
C ALA A 201 -21.03 -12.76 -8.47
N LYS A 202 -21.60 -12.35 -7.32
CA LYS A 202 -22.73 -11.41 -7.25
C LYS A 202 -22.31 -9.94 -7.26
N LEU A 203 -21.01 -9.67 -7.14
CA LEU A 203 -20.44 -8.35 -7.03
C LEU A 203 -19.69 -8.02 -8.32
N LYS A 204 -19.85 -6.78 -8.80
CA LYS A 204 -18.99 -6.23 -9.84
C LYS A 204 -18.05 -5.22 -9.21
N ILE A 205 -16.77 -5.58 -9.19
CA ILE A 205 -15.69 -4.78 -8.64
C ILE A 205 -15.06 -3.97 -9.78
N LYS A 206 -14.81 -2.68 -9.55
CA LYS A 206 -14.08 -1.81 -10.48
C LYS A 206 -13.04 -1.02 -9.70
N ALA A 207 -11.75 -1.21 -10.01
CA ALA A 207 -10.66 -0.37 -9.52
C ALA A 207 -10.55 0.89 -10.38
N ARG A 208 -10.42 2.05 -9.71
CA ARG A 208 -10.25 3.37 -10.35
C ARG A 208 -11.26 3.69 -11.49
N PRO A 209 -12.56 3.34 -11.41
CA PRO A 209 -13.50 3.71 -12.45
C PRO A 209 -13.71 5.23 -12.49
N LEU A 210 -13.97 5.75 -13.68
CA LEU A 210 -14.56 7.08 -13.80
C LEU A 210 -15.97 7.04 -13.19
N LEU A 211 -16.29 8.04 -12.36
CA LEU A 211 -17.56 8.08 -11.63
C LEU A 211 -18.78 8.00 -12.58
N HIS A 212 -18.73 8.72 -13.70
CA HIS A 212 -19.82 8.76 -14.67
C HIS A 212 -19.96 7.45 -15.50
N GLU A 213 -19.03 6.50 -15.36
CA GLU A 213 -19.16 5.15 -15.92
C GLU A 213 -19.79 4.17 -14.92
N LEU A 214 -20.12 4.65 -13.72
CA LEU A 214 -20.85 3.88 -12.71
C LEU A 214 -22.36 4.11 -12.90
N PRO A 215 -23.18 3.05 -12.75
CA PRO A 215 -24.63 3.18 -12.85
C PRO A 215 -25.18 4.26 -11.89
N GLY A 216 -26.07 5.10 -12.40
CA GLY A 216 -26.74 6.14 -11.61
C GLY A 216 -25.94 7.43 -11.43
N PHE A 217 -24.78 7.57 -12.07
CA PHE A 217 -24.00 8.81 -12.08
C PHE A 217 -23.93 9.42 -13.47
N ARG A 218 -24.08 10.74 -13.56
CA ARG A 218 -24.00 11.49 -14.82
C ARG A 218 -22.60 12.03 -15.09
N SER A 219 -22.34 12.35 -16.36
CA SER A 219 -21.11 13.03 -16.78
C SER A 219 -20.96 14.39 -16.09
N PRO A 220 -19.73 14.78 -15.70
CA PRO A 220 -19.48 16.10 -15.17
C PRO A 220 -19.73 17.18 -16.26
N PRO A 221 -20.02 18.43 -15.87
CA PRO A 221 -20.09 19.55 -16.81
C PRO A 221 -18.80 19.68 -17.63
N LYS A 222 -18.90 20.16 -18.89
CA LYS A 222 -17.78 20.23 -19.86
C LYS A 222 -16.48 20.89 -19.35
N ARG A 223 -16.55 21.75 -18.33
CA ARG A 223 -15.39 22.46 -17.76
C ARG A 223 -14.80 21.79 -16.50
N GLU A 224 -15.42 20.73 -16.02
CA GLU A 224 -14.99 20.03 -14.81
C GLU A 224 -14.26 18.74 -15.17
N LYS A 225 -13.16 18.47 -14.47
CA LYS A 225 -12.39 17.24 -14.67
C LYS A 225 -13.22 16.02 -14.22
N PRO A 226 -13.23 14.93 -15.01
CA PRO A 226 -13.78 13.66 -14.56
C PRO A 226 -13.22 13.23 -13.21
N ARG A 227 -14.10 12.71 -12.36
CA ARG A 227 -13.73 12.18 -11.05
C ARG A 227 -13.54 10.68 -11.15
N THR A 228 -12.48 10.20 -10.51
CA THR A 228 -12.21 8.78 -10.33
C THR A 228 -12.61 8.40 -8.91
N VAL A 229 -13.14 7.19 -8.75
CA VAL A 229 -13.38 6.56 -7.45
C VAL A 229 -12.27 5.53 -7.23
N ASP A 230 -11.63 5.48 -6.06
CA ASP A 230 -10.51 4.54 -5.83
C ASP A 230 -10.95 3.08 -6.09
N LEU A 231 -12.11 2.68 -5.57
CA LEU A 231 -12.72 1.38 -5.84
C LEU A 231 -14.26 1.46 -5.77
N ALA A 232 -14.96 0.78 -6.67
CA ALA A 232 -16.42 0.68 -6.65
C ALA A 232 -16.87 -0.78 -6.60
N ILE A 233 -17.85 -1.05 -5.73
CA ILE A 233 -18.52 -2.34 -5.61
C ILE A 233 -19.99 -2.15 -5.98
N LEU A 234 -20.40 -2.82 -7.05
CA LEU A 234 -21.79 -2.85 -7.50
C LEU A 234 -22.38 -4.20 -7.11
N GLY A 235 -23.32 -4.19 -6.18
CA GLY A 235 -24.00 -5.38 -5.70
C GLY A 235 -25.38 -5.59 -6.32
N PRO A 236 -26.08 -6.67 -5.93
CA PRO A 236 -27.48 -6.89 -6.28
C PRO A 236 -28.38 -5.71 -5.91
N GLY A 237 -29.50 -5.54 -6.60
CA GLY A 237 -30.51 -4.53 -6.27
C GLY A 237 -30.02 -3.08 -6.40
N LYS A 238 -29.13 -2.80 -7.36
CA LYS A 238 -28.52 -1.47 -7.62
C LYS A 238 -27.70 -0.90 -6.45
N ARG A 239 -27.31 -1.72 -5.47
CA ARG A 239 -26.48 -1.26 -4.35
C ARG A 239 -25.11 -0.80 -4.86
N ARG A 240 -24.76 0.46 -4.58
CA ARG A 240 -23.50 1.09 -4.98
C ARG A 240 -22.68 1.40 -3.73
N THR A 241 -21.49 0.84 -3.63
CA THR A 241 -20.52 1.16 -2.58
C THR A 241 -19.29 1.77 -3.22
N LEU A 242 -19.06 3.05 -2.95
CA LEU A 242 -17.88 3.79 -3.39
C LEU A 242 -16.87 3.81 -2.24
N LEU A 243 -15.65 3.40 -2.53
CA LEU A 243 -14.59 3.34 -1.55
C LEU A 243 -13.60 4.47 -1.82
N THR A 244 -13.17 5.13 -0.75
CA THR A 244 -11.89 5.81 -0.72
C THR A 244 -10.89 4.94 0.04
N VAL A 245 -9.75 4.67 -0.58
CA VAL A 245 -8.74 3.72 -0.10
C VAL A 245 -7.47 4.50 0.19
N LYS A 246 -7.03 4.47 1.45
CA LYS A 246 -5.84 5.22 1.89
C LYS A 246 -5.07 4.39 2.91
N TRP A 247 -3.86 3.93 2.56
CA TRP A 247 -3.02 3.17 3.48
C TRP A 247 -2.78 3.93 4.80
N SER A 248 -2.48 5.22 4.70
CA SER A 248 -2.45 6.14 5.84
C SER A 248 -3.19 7.44 5.53
N ILE A 249 -3.73 8.04 6.57
CA ILE A 249 -4.46 9.30 6.58
C ILE A 249 -3.49 10.39 7.02
N ARG A 250 -3.48 11.50 6.29
CA ARG A 250 -2.74 12.71 6.65
C ARG A 250 -3.71 13.88 6.63
N ALA A 251 -3.40 14.95 7.35
CA ALA A 251 -4.30 16.10 7.48
C ALA A 251 -4.73 16.68 6.12
N ASP A 252 -3.81 16.77 5.15
CA ASP A 252 -4.08 17.22 3.77
C ASP A 252 -5.09 16.32 3.04
N ARG A 253 -5.08 15.02 3.35
CA ARG A 253 -5.96 14.02 2.72
C ARG A 253 -7.35 13.97 3.35
N GLU A 254 -7.50 14.43 4.59
CA GLU A 254 -8.79 14.41 5.29
C GLU A 254 -9.81 15.38 4.69
N GLU A 255 -9.36 16.55 4.25
CA GLU A 255 -10.21 17.55 3.60
C GLU A 255 -10.78 17.02 2.27
N GLN A 256 -9.96 16.30 1.51
CA GLN A 256 -10.31 15.74 0.22
C GLN A 256 -11.53 14.80 0.29
N PHE A 257 -11.70 14.06 1.39
CA PHE A 257 -12.83 13.15 1.56
C PHE A 257 -14.20 13.84 1.44
N GLY A 258 -14.32 15.06 1.97
CA GLY A 258 -15.54 15.84 1.89
C GLY A 258 -15.79 16.38 0.49
N VAL A 259 -14.72 16.82 -0.19
CA VAL A 259 -14.76 17.32 -1.57
C VAL A 259 -15.17 16.21 -2.54
N ASP A 260 -14.63 15.02 -2.38
CA ASP A 260 -14.97 13.87 -3.22
C ASP A 260 -16.43 13.46 -3.01
N PHE A 261 -16.88 13.36 -1.75
CA PHE A 261 -18.28 13.06 -1.46
C PHE A 261 -19.24 14.06 -2.08
N ASP A 262 -18.94 15.37 -2.00
CA ASP A 262 -19.78 16.40 -2.61
C ASP A 262 -19.84 16.26 -4.14
N ALA A 263 -18.70 15.95 -4.75
CA ALA A 263 -18.64 15.70 -6.17
C ALA A 263 -19.49 14.47 -6.55
N TYR A 264 -19.44 13.42 -5.74
CA TYR A 264 -20.20 12.19 -5.95
C TYR A 264 -21.70 12.44 -5.80
N ALA A 265 -22.12 13.07 -4.70
CA ALA A 265 -23.52 13.37 -4.42
C ALA A 265 -24.14 14.31 -5.46
N ARG A 266 -23.38 15.30 -5.98
CA ARG A 266 -23.88 16.22 -7.02
C ARG A 266 -24.04 15.53 -8.39
N LEU A 267 -23.23 14.51 -8.66
CA LEU A 267 -23.25 13.75 -9.91
C LEU A 267 -24.13 12.50 -9.82
N ASP A 268 -24.66 12.15 -8.66
CA ASP A 268 -25.72 11.16 -8.53
C ASP A 268 -26.98 11.69 -9.22
N GLU A 269 -27.48 10.91 -10.18
CA GLU A 269 -28.68 11.20 -10.96
C GLU A 269 -29.79 10.19 -10.64
N ALA A 270 -29.44 9.03 -10.08
CA ALA A 270 -30.41 8.01 -9.71
C ALA A 270 -31.34 8.45 -8.57
N GLY A 271 -30.92 9.43 -7.74
CA GLY A 271 -31.66 9.81 -6.53
C GLY A 271 -31.75 8.66 -5.51
N GLU A 272 -30.87 7.67 -5.65
CA GLU A 272 -30.75 6.50 -4.79
C GLU A 272 -29.50 6.70 -3.91
N ASP A 273 -29.56 6.30 -2.64
CA ASP A 273 -28.39 6.40 -1.77
C ASP A 273 -27.24 5.49 -2.26
N PHE A 274 -26.00 5.94 -2.07
CA PHE A 274 -24.80 5.12 -2.21
C PHE A 274 -24.04 5.07 -0.88
N HIS A 275 -23.36 3.95 -0.63
CA HIS A 275 -22.47 3.84 0.51
C HIS A 275 -21.13 4.49 0.18
N TYR A 276 -20.63 5.34 1.08
CA TYR A 276 -19.28 5.88 0.99
C TYR A 276 -18.42 5.31 2.11
N VAL A 277 -17.40 4.53 1.77
CA VAL A 277 -16.62 3.75 2.73
C VAL A 277 -15.16 4.16 2.68
N LEU A 278 -14.55 4.38 3.84
CA LEU A 278 -13.10 4.55 3.95
C LEU A 278 -12.46 3.21 4.31
N VAL A 279 -11.45 2.78 3.54
CA VAL A 279 -10.60 1.63 3.89
C VAL A 279 -9.17 2.11 4.15
N THR A 280 -8.61 1.77 5.31
CA THR A 280 -7.31 2.30 5.76
C THR A 280 -6.50 1.34 6.64
N ASN A 281 -5.20 1.61 6.75
CA ASN A 281 -4.30 1.01 7.73
C ASN A 281 -3.68 2.09 8.65
N GLU A 282 -4.41 3.19 8.91
CA GLU A 282 -3.95 4.27 9.77
C GLU A 282 -3.82 3.83 11.23
N PHE A 283 -2.70 4.18 11.88
CA PHE A 283 -2.48 3.86 13.30
C PHE A 283 -2.70 5.06 14.22
N ASP A 284 -2.66 6.29 13.73
CA ASP A 284 -2.92 7.47 14.56
C ASP A 284 -4.37 7.48 15.06
N ALA A 285 -4.53 7.28 16.36
CA ALA A 285 -5.85 7.20 16.99
C ALA A 285 -6.68 8.48 16.79
N ALA A 286 -6.05 9.66 16.72
CA ALA A 286 -6.79 10.90 16.49
C ALA A 286 -7.32 10.97 15.07
N ARG A 287 -6.51 10.59 14.07
CA ARG A 287 -6.93 10.55 12.65
C ARG A 287 -8.02 9.49 12.43
N LEU A 288 -7.87 8.30 13.03
CA LEU A 288 -8.91 7.25 12.98
C LEU A 288 -10.22 7.68 13.65
N ALA A 289 -10.16 8.27 14.84
CA ALA A 289 -11.34 8.77 15.54
C ALA A 289 -12.00 9.91 14.75
N ALA A 290 -11.21 10.83 14.18
CA ALA A 290 -11.72 11.89 13.33
C ALA A 290 -12.45 11.33 12.10
N ALA A 291 -11.90 10.33 11.42
CA ALA A 291 -12.56 9.65 10.31
C ALA A 291 -13.87 8.96 10.72
N CYS A 292 -13.88 8.30 11.89
CA CYS A 292 -15.08 7.68 12.45
C CYS A 292 -16.17 8.73 12.73
N GLU A 293 -15.78 9.89 13.25
CA GLU A 293 -16.73 10.91 13.68
C GLU A 293 -17.11 11.92 12.60
N ARG A 294 -16.36 11.99 11.50
CA ARG A 294 -16.53 12.96 10.40
C ARG A 294 -17.98 12.98 9.91
N ARG A 295 -18.54 14.18 9.83
CA ARG A 295 -19.92 14.42 9.42
C ARG A 295 -19.96 15.18 8.10
N ARG A 296 -21.05 14.97 7.37
CA ARG A 296 -21.48 15.85 6.28
C ARG A 296 -22.94 16.18 6.53
N GLN A 297 -23.26 17.46 6.64
CA GLN A 297 -24.58 17.92 7.10
C GLN A 297 -24.95 17.21 8.43
N ASN A 298 -26.11 16.56 8.48
CA ASN A 298 -26.62 15.91 9.68
C ASN A 298 -26.27 14.41 9.79
N ALA A 299 -25.49 13.84 8.86
CA ALA A 299 -25.12 12.42 8.85
C ALA A 299 -23.60 12.20 8.96
N LYS A 300 -23.18 10.97 9.24
CA LYS A 300 -21.77 10.57 9.11
C LYS A 300 -21.37 10.62 7.64
N LEU A 301 -20.17 11.13 7.36
CA LEU A 301 -19.64 11.19 5.99
C LEU A 301 -19.47 9.77 5.42
N PHE A 302 -18.81 8.90 6.18
CA PHE A 302 -18.62 7.52 5.77
C PHE A 302 -19.70 6.63 6.34
N THR A 303 -20.34 5.82 5.50
CA THR A 303 -21.24 4.75 5.95
C THR A 303 -20.49 3.77 6.85
N ALA A 304 -19.24 3.42 6.51
CA ALA A 304 -18.36 2.61 7.33
C ALA A 304 -16.91 3.11 7.25
N VAL A 305 -16.17 2.98 8.36
CA VAL A 305 -14.70 3.10 8.36
C VAL A 305 -14.13 1.71 8.61
N VAL A 306 -13.34 1.22 7.67
CA VAL A 306 -12.77 -0.12 7.66
C VAL A 306 -11.27 -0.01 7.87
N HIS A 307 -10.79 -0.58 8.97
CA HIS A 307 -9.37 -0.75 9.19
C HIS A 307 -8.92 -2.13 8.70
N VAL A 308 -7.73 -2.25 8.12
CA VAL A 308 -7.19 -3.54 7.66
C VAL A 308 -7.29 -4.59 8.77
N ASN A 309 -6.76 -4.30 9.96
CA ASN A 309 -7.10 -5.02 11.18
C ASN A 309 -7.03 -4.11 12.42
N PRO A 310 -8.16 -3.74 13.07
CA PRO A 310 -8.17 -2.79 14.19
C PRO A 310 -7.45 -3.34 15.44
N GLN A 311 -7.15 -4.64 15.52
CA GLN A 311 -6.31 -5.18 16.58
C GLN A 311 -4.86 -4.66 16.50
N GLY A 312 -4.39 -4.28 15.31
CA GLY A 312 -3.07 -3.65 15.12
C GLY A 312 -2.90 -2.36 15.93
N PRO A 313 -3.70 -1.31 15.70
CA PRO A 313 -3.62 -0.09 16.50
C PRO A 313 -3.98 -0.33 17.97
N LEU A 314 -4.92 -1.25 18.29
CA LEU A 314 -5.20 -1.58 19.70
C LEU A 314 -3.98 -2.19 20.41
N ALA A 315 -3.24 -3.08 19.76
CA ALA A 315 -1.98 -3.61 20.27
C ALA A 315 -0.92 -2.50 20.43
N ALA A 316 -0.83 -1.59 19.45
CA ALA A 316 0.12 -0.48 19.48
C ALA A 316 -0.12 0.47 20.67
N TYR A 317 -1.38 0.75 21.01
CA TYR A 317 -1.71 1.64 22.13
C TYR A 317 -1.83 0.92 23.49
N GLY A 318 -2.07 -0.38 23.49
CA GLY A 318 -2.28 -1.18 24.69
C GLY A 318 -3.45 -0.68 25.55
N THR A 319 -3.43 -1.04 26.85
CA THR A 319 -4.45 -0.64 27.83
C THR A 319 -4.23 0.75 28.42
N GLU A 320 -3.05 1.34 28.23
CA GLU A 320 -2.65 2.64 28.79
C GLU A 320 -2.88 3.82 27.83
N GLY A 321 -3.72 3.63 26.80
CA GLY A 321 -4.02 4.66 25.81
C GLY A 321 -4.47 5.98 26.45
N ARG A 322 -4.05 7.11 25.87
CA ARG A 322 -4.50 8.46 26.28
C ARG A 322 -5.20 9.17 25.12
N GLY A 323 -6.06 10.14 25.45
CA GLY A 323 -6.76 10.95 24.45
C GLY A 323 -7.61 10.09 23.51
N SER A 324 -7.51 10.34 22.21
CA SER A 324 -8.30 9.65 21.17
C SER A 324 -8.11 8.13 21.14
N ALA A 325 -6.99 7.61 21.65
CA ALA A 325 -6.75 6.16 21.75
C ALA A 325 -7.80 5.45 22.63
N LEU A 326 -8.33 6.13 23.65
CA LEU A 326 -9.39 5.59 24.53
C LEU A 326 -10.73 5.40 23.80
N ASN A 327 -10.92 6.06 22.65
CA ASN A 327 -12.13 5.95 21.87
C ASN A 327 -12.07 4.83 20.82
N LEU A 328 -10.87 4.34 20.47
CA LEU A 328 -10.72 3.27 19.47
C LEU A 328 -11.50 2.00 19.86
N PRO A 329 -11.38 1.45 21.10
CA PRO A 329 -12.18 0.29 21.50
C PRO A 329 -13.69 0.53 21.41
N LYS A 330 -14.15 1.75 21.70
CA LYS A 330 -15.57 2.12 21.61
C LYS A 330 -16.05 2.11 20.16
N HIS A 331 -15.28 2.67 19.23
CA HIS A 331 -15.62 2.64 17.81
C HIS A 331 -15.58 1.22 17.23
N VAL A 332 -14.65 0.38 17.68
CA VAL A 332 -14.61 -1.04 17.28
C VAL A 332 -15.85 -1.77 17.81
N LYS A 333 -16.16 -1.62 19.11
CA LYS A 333 -17.32 -2.26 19.74
C LYS A 333 -18.65 -1.83 19.13
N SER A 334 -18.79 -0.56 18.74
CA SER A 334 -20.01 -0.06 18.11
C SER A 334 -20.14 -0.42 16.62
N GLY A 335 -19.10 -1.02 16.02
CA GLY A 335 -19.03 -1.28 14.58
C GLY A 335 -18.79 -0.03 13.74
N ARG A 336 -18.47 1.11 14.37
CA ARG A 336 -18.11 2.34 13.64
C ARG A 336 -16.76 2.21 12.93
N LEU A 337 -15.80 1.57 13.61
CA LEU A 337 -14.52 1.15 13.06
C LEU A 337 -14.55 -0.38 12.90
N MET A 338 -14.75 -0.85 11.67
CA MET A 338 -14.84 -2.28 11.38
C MET A 338 -13.47 -2.86 11.00
N SER A 339 -13.26 -4.15 11.25
CA SER A 339 -12.17 -4.87 10.58
C SER A 339 -12.51 -5.13 9.11
N LEU A 340 -11.47 -5.30 8.29
CA LEU A 340 -11.64 -5.74 6.90
C LEU A 340 -12.48 -7.02 6.84
N GLU A 341 -12.17 -8.01 7.67
CA GLU A 341 -12.96 -9.23 7.80
C GLU A 341 -14.45 -8.94 8.03
N ALA A 342 -14.77 -8.17 9.07
CA ALA A 342 -16.15 -7.92 9.47
C ALA A 342 -16.92 -7.22 8.35
N TRP A 343 -16.29 -6.26 7.68
CA TRP A 343 -16.89 -5.56 6.56
C TRP A 343 -17.11 -6.48 5.35
N LEU A 344 -16.11 -7.29 4.97
CA LEU A 344 -16.24 -8.24 3.85
C LEU A 344 -17.38 -9.23 4.08
N ARG A 345 -17.58 -9.71 5.32
CA ARG A 345 -18.73 -10.55 5.67
C ARG A 345 -20.09 -9.88 5.43
N THR A 346 -20.18 -8.54 5.53
CA THR A 346 -21.43 -7.81 5.21
C THR A 346 -21.72 -7.71 3.72
N LEU A 347 -20.70 -7.84 2.87
CA LEU A 347 -20.84 -7.79 1.42
C LEU A 347 -21.35 -9.12 0.85
N VAL A 348 -20.97 -10.23 1.49
CA VAL A 348 -21.33 -11.60 1.05
C VAL A 348 -22.70 -12.05 1.57
N LYS A 349 -23.15 -11.49 2.71
CA LYS A 349 -24.48 -11.77 3.28
C LYS A 349 -25.62 -11.01 2.61
N ALA A 350 -25.29 -9.96 1.85
CA ALA A 350 -26.24 -9.18 1.05
C ALA A 350 -26.39 -9.81 -0.34
#